data_AF-A0A494VPW9-F1
#
_entry.id   AF-A0A494VPW9-F1
#
_cell.length_a   1.000
_cell.length_b   1.000
_cell.length_c   1.000
_cell.angle_alpha   90.00
_cell.angle_beta   90.00
_cell.angle_gamma   90.00
#
_symmetry.space_group_name_H-M   'P 1'
#
loop_
_entity.id
_entity.type
_entity.pdbx_description
1 polymer ?
#
loop_
_entity_poly.entity_id
_entity_poly.type
_entity_poly.pdbx_seq_one_letter_code
_entity_poly.pdbx_strand_id
1 'polypeptide(L)'
;MLLTEDFLHYIWKFRLFERQNLQTTDGEELEIFSAGLHNSDSGPDFHNARIRIGETVWAGNVEVHLSASDWQKHGHTNDGAYNNVILHVVYRDDAPLFLPNGRKVPTLELQNRISEELYNKYHKLVFGNQTFIPCENSIGTVDGLTMQNWLTRVLVERMEKRQANVTATLALNKGDWEETFYQFLAANFGFKVNALPFELMAKSLPQLTLAKNKNNPMQIEALIFGQAGFLDAEFKDEYPLKLQKEYAYLRKKYNLTPIENHLWKFMRLRPQNFPTIRLAQFAALIVQANHLLSKILEIKEVKALRGLFTEIKINDYWDDHYRFDVPSKPSSKNMGDGSIDILLLNTVALFLFSYGKQHQQQYYISRSLKLLENLPAEKNNIISDFVNLGVKIDTAFESQALLELKNNYCNYKKCLQCGVGNKILKPA
;
A
#
# COMPACT_ATOMS: atom_id res chain seq x y z
N MET A 1 19.75 26.51 15.78
CA MET A 1 18.99 26.01 14.62
C MET A 1 19.28 24.52 14.51
N LEU A 2 18.31 23.63 14.74
CA LEU A 2 18.50 22.21 14.45
C LEU A 2 18.23 22.03 12.95
N LEU A 3 19.30 21.77 12.19
CA LEU A 3 19.29 21.63 10.73
C LEU A 3 19.75 20.21 10.39
N THR A 4 19.11 19.58 9.42
CA THR A 4 19.42 18.22 8.97
C THR A 4 19.91 18.26 7.53
N GLU A 5 20.73 17.29 7.13
CA GLU A 5 21.19 17.18 5.72
C GLU A 5 20.01 16.98 4.77
N ASP A 6 19.01 16.17 5.16
CA ASP A 6 17.74 16.02 4.41
C ASP A 6 17.11 17.38 4.04
N PHE A 7 17.17 18.36 4.95
CA PHE A 7 16.64 19.70 4.69
C PHE A 7 17.53 20.50 3.73
N LEU A 8 18.86 20.34 3.78
CA LEU A 8 19.76 20.94 2.79
C LEU A 8 19.61 20.30 1.41
N HIS A 9 19.49 18.96 1.34
CA HIS A 9 19.17 18.26 0.10
C HIS A 9 17.89 18.79 -0.51
N TYR A 10 16.86 19.02 0.33
CA TYR A 10 15.60 19.61 -0.09
C TYR A 10 15.78 21.04 -0.64
N ILE A 11 16.51 21.89 0.08
CA ILE A 11 16.80 23.27 -0.32
C ILE A 11 17.54 23.30 -1.66
N TRP A 12 18.57 22.46 -1.81
CA TRP A 12 19.35 22.35 -3.05
C TRP A 12 18.48 21.87 -4.22
N LYS A 13 17.78 20.73 -4.04
CA LYS A 13 16.93 20.10 -5.06
C LYS A 13 15.90 21.06 -5.65
N PHE A 14 15.27 21.87 -4.80
CA PHE A 14 14.24 22.82 -5.23
C PHE A 14 14.76 24.26 -5.41
N ARG A 15 16.06 24.49 -5.18
CA ARG A 15 16.71 25.80 -5.26
C ARG A 15 16.03 26.84 -4.37
N LEU A 16 15.67 26.46 -3.15
CA LEU A 16 14.94 27.27 -2.16
C LEU A 16 15.89 28.12 -1.31
N PHE A 17 16.74 28.89 -1.97
CA PHE A 17 17.70 29.80 -1.35
C PHE A 17 17.89 31.04 -2.24
N GLU A 18 18.51 32.09 -1.71
CA GLU A 18 18.79 33.32 -2.43
C GLU A 18 19.86 33.09 -3.52
N ARG A 19 19.46 33.25 -4.77
CA ARG A 19 20.28 33.00 -5.97
C ARG A 19 20.94 34.26 -6.55
N GLN A 20 20.64 35.44 -6.00
CA GLN A 20 21.26 36.68 -6.44
C GLN A 20 22.73 36.70 -5.99
N ASN A 21 23.62 37.13 -6.91
CA ASN A 21 25.07 37.15 -6.68
C ASN A 21 25.58 35.84 -6.07
N LEU A 22 25.18 34.71 -6.65
CA LEU A 22 25.57 33.39 -6.16
C LEU A 22 27.05 33.17 -6.52
N GLN A 23 27.86 32.86 -5.51
CA GLN A 23 29.30 32.72 -5.65
C GLN A 23 29.80 31.55 -4.79
N THR A 24 30.96 31.00 -5.16
CA THR A 24 31.70 30.07 -4.31
C THR A 24 32.32 30.79 -3.11
N THR A 25 32.80 30.05 -2.12
CA THR A 25 33.51 30.64 -0.96
C THR A 25 34.86 31.27 -1.35
N ASP A 26 35.37 30.99 -2.55
CA ASP A 26 36.53 31.65 -3.15
C ASP A 26 36.16 32.87 -4.03
N GLY A 27 34.87 33.22 -4.12
CA GLY A 27 34.38 34.40 -4.85
C GLY A 27 34.09 34.20 -6.34
N GLU A 28 34.17 32.97 -6.85
CA GLU A 28 33.83 32.69 -8.25
C GLU A 28 32.31 32.71 -8.47
N GLU A 29 31.85 33.37 -9.55
CA GLU A 29 30.44 33.42 -9.90
C GLU A 29 29.87 32.02 -10.18
N LEU A 30 28.67 31.73 -9.67
CA LEU A 30 28.03 30.43 -9.77
C LEU A 30 26.63 30.54 -10.39
N GLU A 31 26.37 29.77 -11.43
CA GLU A 31 25.05 29.67 -12.07
C GLU A 31 24.59 28.21 -12.18
N ILE A 32 23.40 27.91 -11.68
CA ILE A 32 22.86 26.54 -11.62
C ILE A 32 21.88 26.32 -12.77
N PHE A 33 22.33 25.69 -13.86
CA PHE A 33 21.44 25.24 -14.94
C PHE A 33 20.59 24.05 -14.49
N SER A 34 21.20 23.08 -13.78
CA SER A 34 20.55 21.90 -13.20
C SER A 34 21.17 21.55 -11.86
N ALA A 35 20.34 21.35 -10.83
CA ALA A 35 20.77 20.88 -9.51
C ALA A 35 21.17 19.38 -9.50
N GLY A 36 20.88 18.66 -10.58
CA GLY A 36 21.07 17.22 -10.68
C GLY A 36 19.88 16.40 -10.16
N LEU A 37 20.02 15.08 -10.24
CA LEU A 37 19.06 14.10 -9.75
C LEU A 37 19.49 13.64 -8.36
N HIS A 38 18.63 13.85 -7.36
CA HIS A 38 18.88 13.39 -5.99
C HIS A 38 19.07 11.87 -5.98
N ASN A 39 20.22 11.44 -5.49
CA ASN A 39 20.60 10.07 -5.24
C ASN A 39 20.15 9.65 -3.84
N SER A 40 19.59 8.45 -3.71
CA SER A 40 19.25 7.86 -2.41
C SER A 40 19.98 6.54 -2.18
N ASP A 41 20.98 6.25 -3.02
CA ASP A 41 21.87 5.11 -2.94
C ASP A 41 23.28 5.60 -2.60
N SER A 42 24.24 4.69 -2.53
CA SER A 42 25.67 4.99 -2.36
C SER A 42 26.20 6.01 -3.37
N GLY A 43 27.23 6.75 -2.96
CA GLY A 43 27.87 7.79 -3.76
C GLY A 43 27.31 9.19 -3.47
N PRO A 44 27.62 10.18 -4.34
CA PRO A 44 27.26 11.57 -4.08
C PRO A 44 25.76 11.84 -4.03
N ASP A 45 25.37 12.88 -3.31
CA ASP A 45 23.95 13.22 -3.08
C ASP A 45 23.18 13.56 -4.36
N PHE A 46 23.80 14.18 -5.36
CA PHE A 46 23.15 14.52 -6.62
C PHE A 46 24.01 14.17 -7.83
N HIS A 47 23.41 13.45 -8.77
CA HIS A 47 24.05 13.07 -10.02
C HIS A 47 23.70 14.02 -11.17
N ASN A 48 24.63 14.20 -12.11
CA ASN A 48 24.40 14.91 -13.38
C ASN A 48 23.89 16.36 -13.20
N ALA A 49 24.41 17.07 -12.20
CA ALA A 49 24.23 18.51 -12.10
C ALA A 49 24.98 19.22 -13.24
N ARG A 50 24.49 20.40 -13.63
CA ARG A 50 25.09 21.25 -14.66
C ARG A 50 25.18 22.67 -14.14
N ILE A 51 26.40 23.15 -13.91
CA ILE A 51 26.67 24.38 -13.13
C ILE A 51 27.80 25.14 -13.81
N ARG A 52 27.64 26.45 -14.01
CA ARG A 52 28.74 27.34 -14.40
C ARG A 52 29.44 27.84 -13.13
N ILE A 53 30.76 27.74 -13.10
CA ILE A 53 31.62 28.28 -12.04
C ILE A 53 32.71 29.10 -12.73
N GLY A 54 32.71 30.41 -12.50
CA GLY A 54 33.49 31.37 -13.30
C GLY A 54 33.09 31.30 -14.78
N GLU A 55 34.07 31.00 -15.63
CA GLU A 55 33.89 30.85 -17.09
C GLU A 55 33.59 29.40 -17.52
N THR A 56 33.72 28.42 -16.62
CA THR A 56 33.64 26.99 -16.96
C THR A 56 32.26 26.42 -16.64
N VAL A 57 31.66 25.72 -17.61
CA VAL A 57 30.44 24.93 -17.39
C VAL A 57 30.81 23.49 -17.06
N TRP A 58 30.51 23.07 -15.84
CA TRP A 58 30.75 21.73 -15.33
C TRP A 58 29.51 20.84 -15.47
N ALA A 59 29.75 19.57 -15.74
CA ALA A 59 28.76 18.50 -15.65
C ALA A 59 29.31 17.39 -14.74
N GLY A 60 28.60 17.09 -13.65
CA GLY A 60 29.09 16.14 -12.65
C GLY A 60 28.20 16.07 -11.42
N ASN A 61 28.77 15.67 -10.29
CA ASN A 61 28.02 15.40 -9.08
C ASN A 61 28.06 16.57 -8.09
N VAL A 62 27.04 16.68 -7.25
CA VAL A 62 27.01 17.64 -6.15
C VAL A 62 26.89 16.85 -4.86
N GLU A 63 27.71 17.24 -3.89
CA GLU A 63 27.67 16.69 -2.54
C GLU A 63 27.16 17.75 -1.58
N VAL A 64 26.38 17.35 -0.58
CA VAL A 64 25.74 18.27 0.36
C VAL A 64 26.03 17.85 1.81
N HIS A 65 26.51 18.77 2.63
CA HIS A 65 26.77 18.51 4.04
C HIS A 65 26.33 19.67 4.93
N LEU A 66 26.18 19.45 6.24
CA LEU A 66 26.00 20.55 7.18
C LEU A 66 27.29 21.39 7.27
N SER A 67 28.43 20.74 7.47
CA SER A 67 29.73 21.40 7.56
C SER A 67 30.68 20.87 6.48
N ALA A 68 31.54 21.72 5.93
CA ALA A 68 32.51 21.27 4.94
C ALA A 68 33.44 20.16 5.46
N SER A 69 33.81 20.22 6.75
CA SER A 69 34.59 19.20 7.44
C SER A 69 33.94 17.80 7.48
N ASP A 70 32.63 17.67 7.25
CA ASP A 70 31.94 16.38 7.24
C ASP A 70 32.40 15.49 6.07
N TRP A 71 32.89 16.09 4.97
CA TRP A 71 33.51 15.36 3.86
C TRP A 71 34.63 14.40 4.32
N GLN A 72 35.49 14.86 5.22
CA GLN A 72 36.58 14.05 5.76
C GLN A 72 36.08 13.03 6.77
N LYS A 73 35.08 13.40 7.58
CA LYS A 73 34.47 12.48 8.58
C LYS A 73 33.83 11.28 7.91
N HIS A 74 33.21 11.47 6.74
CA HIS A 74 32.62 10.39 5.95
C HIS A 74 33.63 9.63 5.08
N GLY A 75 34.88 10.07 5.03
CA GLY A 75 35.95 9.39 4.29
C GLY A 75 35.84 9.50 2.77
N HIS A 76 35.06 10.45 2.24
CA HIS A 76 34.79 10.60 0.82
C HIS A 76 36.05 10.85 -0.04
N THR A 77 37.11 11.44 0.53
CA THR A 77 38.38 11.61 -0.16
C THR A 77 38.95 10.27 -0.68
N ASN A 78 38.74 9.17 0.05
CA ASN A 78 39.30 7.87 -0.34
C ASN A 78 38.32 7.01 -1.16
N ASP A 79 37.15 7.55 -1.50
CA ASP A 79 36.12 6.86 -2.26
C ASP A 79 36.05 7.40 -3.69
N GLY A 80 36.36 6.52 -4.66
CA GLY A 80 36.37 6.86 -6.07
C GLY A 80 35.03 7.35 -6.62
N ALA A 81 33.91 7.03 -5.98
CA ALA A 81 32.58 7.51 -6.35
C ALA A 81 32.44 9.04 -6.29
N TYR A 82 33.27 9.69 -5.46
CA TYR A 82 33.23 11.13 -5.19
C TYR A 82 34.22 11.94 -6.05
N ASN A 83 35.03 11.28 -6.88
CA ASN A 83 36.03 11.95 -7.72
C ASN A 83 35.43 12.93 -8.74
N ASN A 84 34.17 12.71 -9.15
CA ASN A 84 33.44 13.56 -10.09
C ASN A 84 32.52 14.59 -9.41
N VAL A 85 32.73 14.87 -8.12
CA VAL A 85 32.05 16.00 -7.45
C VAL A 85 32.59 17.31 -8.03
N ILE A 86 31.69 18.14 -8.54
CA ILE A 86 32.00 19.42 -9.19
C ILE A 86 31.66 20.62 -8.30
N LEU A 87 30.84 20.42 -7.28
CA LEU A 87 30.45 21.43 -6.30
C LEU A 87 30.14 20.74 -4.97
N HIS A 88 30.66 21.31 -3.88
CA HIS A 88 30.26 20.97 -2.53
C HIS A 88 29.31 22.04 -2.00
N VAL A 89 28.11 21.65 -1.58
CA VAL A 89 27.11 22.57 -1.04
C VAL A 89 27.04 22.34 0.46
N VAL A 90 27.28 23.37 1.25
CA VAL A 90 27.32 23.25 2.71
C VAL A 90 26.42 24.26 3.37
N TYR A 91 25.90 23.94 4.56
CA TYR A 91 25.34 25.00 5.38
C TYR A 91 26.45 25.96 5.82
N ARG A 92 27.56 25.44 6.36
CA ARG A 92 28.73 26.23 6.80
C ARG A 92 30.03 25.69 6.19
N ASP A 93 30.84 26.57 5.61
CA ASP A 93 32.18 26.23 5.14
C ASP A 93 33.20 26.42 6.27
N ASP A 94 33.67 25.32 6.88
CA ASP A 94 34.61 25.32 8.00
C ASP A 94 35.95 24.62 7.71
N ALA A 95 36.12 24.07 6.51
CA ALA A 95 37.35 23.41 6.10
C ALA A 95 37.43 23.32 4.56
N PRO A 96 38.61 23.53 3.95
CA PRO A 96 38.76 23.39 2.51
C PRO A 96 38.69 21.90 2.08
N LEU A 97 38.01 21.64 0.96
CA LEU A 97 37.89 20.31 0.37
C LEU A 97 38.86 20.15 -0.81
N PHE A 98 39.71 19.12 -0.74
CA PHE A 98 40.57 18.69 -1.84
C PHE A 98 40.30 17.23 -2.23
N LEU A 99 40.23 16.97 -3.53
CA LEU A 99 40.20 15.61 -4.08
C LEU A 99 41.60 14.97 -4.05
N PRO A 100 41.71 13.63 -4.21
CA PRO A 100 43.02 12.94 -4.25
C PRO A 100 44.01 13.48 -5.28
N ASN A 101 43.51 14.06 -6.38
CA ASN A 101 44.33 14.67 -7.41
C ASN A 101 44.81 16.09 -7.07
N GLY A 102 44.55 16.59 -5.85
CA GLY A 102 44.91 17.92 -5.38
C GLY A 102 43.97 19.04 -5.85
N ARG A 103 42.93 18.74 -6.64
CA ARG A 103 41.94 19.74 -7.06
C ARG A 103 41.10 20.17 -5.85
N LYS A 104 41.09 21.47 -5.57
CA LYS A 104 40.12 22.07 -4.63
C LYS A 104 38.74 22.01 -5.26
N VAL A 105 37.74 21.49 -4.53
CA VAL A 105 36.36 21.47 -5.02
C VAL A 105 35.72 22.82 -4.70
N PRO A 106 35.14 23.52 -5.68
CA PRO A 106 34.37 24.73 -5.43
C PRO A 106 33.28 24.46 -4.38
N THR A 107 33.14 25.37 -3.42
CA THR A 107 32.19 25.21 -2.31
C THR A 107 31.18 26.35 -2.30
N LEU A 108 29.89 26.02 -2.15
CA LEU A 108 28.80 26.97 -2.00
C LEU A 108 28.27 26.89 -0.56
N GLU A 109 28.38 27.99 0.18
CA GLU A 109 27.83 28.13 1.53
C GLU A 109 26.39 28.68 1.51
N LEU A 110 25.48 28.03 2.26
CA LEU A 110 24.06 28.37 2.30
C LEU A 110 23.61 29.07 3.59
N GLN A 111 24.44 29.18 4.64
CA GLN A 111 24.05 29.68 5.97
C GLN A 111 23.22 30.96 5.92
N ASN A 112 23.65 31.93 5.11
CA ASN A 112 23.03 33.25 4.99
C ASN A 112 22.10 33.40 3.77
N ARG A 113 21.80 32.29 3.06
CA ARG A 113 20.99 32.29 1.83
C ARG A 113 19.65 31.57 1.99
N ILE A 114 19.39 30.97 3.15
CA ILE A 114 18.14 30.27 3.46
C ILE A 114 17.21 31.22 4.22
N SER A 115 15.98 31.38 3.73
CA SER A 115 14.97 32.20 4.42
C SER A 115 14.64 31.63 5.80
N GLU A 116 14.65 32.49 6.82
CA GLU A 116 14.19 32.13 8.17
C GLU A 116 12.74 31.65 8.17
N GLU A 117 11.89 32.21 7.31
CA GLU A 117 10.49 31.79 7.18
C GLU A 117 10.38 30.32 6.73
N LEU A 118 11.17 29.94 5.72
CA LEU A 118 11.21 28.57 5.22
C LEU A 118 11.70 27.60 6.30
N TYR A 119 12.77 27.98 7.01
CA TYR A 119 13.26 27.18 8.13
C TYR A 119 12.19 27.02 9.22
N ASN A 120 11.54 28.11 9.63
CA ASN A 120 10.53 28.08 10.69
C ASN A 120 9.32 27.22 10.27
N LYS A 121 8.90 27.26 9.00
CA LYS A 121 7.89 26.36 8.44
C LYS A 121 8.31 24.90 8.54
N TYR A 122 9.52 24.57 8.07
CA TYR A 122 10.07 23.22 8.17
C TYR A 122 10.16 22.73 9.62
N HIS A 123 10.72 23.56 10.49
CA HIS A 123 10.91 23.22 11.89
C HIS A 123 9.57 22.99 12.59
N LYS A 124 8.57 23.84 12.35
CA LYS A 124 7.22 23.64 12.90
C LYS A 124 6.56 22.37 12.37
N LEU A 125 6.83 22.00 11.12
CA LEU A 125 6.26 20.80 10.50
C LEU A 125 6.86 19.52 11.10
N VAL A 126 8.19 19.47 11.24
CA VAL A 126 8.90 18.25 11.67
C VAL A 126 9.06 18.17 13.19
N PHE A 127 9.31 19.28 13.87
CA PHE A 127 9.60 19.31 15.31
C PHE A 127 8.49 19.98 16.14
N GLY A 128 7.36 20.33 15.52
CA GLY A 128 6.20 20.85 16.25
C GLY A 128 5.51 19.80 17.14
N ASN A 129 4.58 20.28 17.95
CA ASN A 129 3.82 19.49 18.92
C ASN A 129 2.51 18.90 18.33
N GLN A 130 2.49 18.60 17.03
CA GLN A 130 1.31 18.02 16.37
C GLN A 130 1.04 16.61 16.89
N THR A 131 -0.25 16.27 17.00
CA THR A 131 -0.68 15.03 17.66
C THR A 131 -1.01 13.92 16.67
N PHE A 132 -1.58 14.26 15.51
CA PHE A 132 -2.01 13.28 14.52
C PHE A 132 -1.07 13.23 13.32
N ILE A 133 -0.84 14.35 12.63
CA ILE A 133 0.09 14.43 11.50
C ILE A 133 0.91 15.73 11.52
N PRO A 134 2.14 15.73 10.99
CA PRO A 134 2.98 16.93 10.92
C PRO A 134 2.28 18.19 10.37
N CYS A 135 1.50 18.02 9.31
CA CYS A 135 0.81 19.10 8.61
C CYS A 135 -0.62 19.37 9.10
N GLU A 136 -1.03 18.90 10.28
CA GLU A 136 -2.46 18.94 10.68
C GLU A 136 -3.08 20.34 10.64
N ASN A 137 -2.30 21.38 10.96
CA ASN A 137 -2.74 22.78 10.94
C ASN A 137 -2.79 23.40 9.53
N SER A 138 -2.33 22.71 8.49
CA SER A 138 -2.18 23.28 7.14
C SER A 138 -2.66 22.36 6.01
N ILE A 139 -2.95 21.09 6.30
CA ILE A 139 -3.39 20.14 5.26
C ILE A 139 -4.70 20.58 4.60
N GLY A 140 -5.61 21.18 5.36
CA GLY A 140 -6.88 21.70 4.85
C GLY A 140 -6.74 22.91 3.91
N THR A 141 -5.56 23.54 3.83
CA THR A 141 -5.30 24.66 2.91
C THR A 141 -4.71 24.22 1.58
N VAL A 142 -4.43 22.93 1.41
CA VAL A 142 -3.86 22.39 0.15
C VAL A 142 -4.95 22.25 -0.89
N ASP A 143 -4.69 22.76 -2.10
CA ASP A 143 -5.65 22.70 -3.20
C ASP A 143 -5.96 21.26 -3.63
N GLY A 144 -7.19 21.06 -4.12
CA GLY A 144 -7.69 19.73 -4.48
C GLY A 144 -6.87 19.03 -5.56
N LEU A 145 -6.30 19.77 -6.52
CA LEU A 145 -5.47 19.20 -7.58
C LEU A 145 -4.16 18.63 -7.01
N THR A 146 -3.47 19.40 -6.18
CA THR A 146 -2.25 18.94 -5.49
C THR A 146 -2.52 17.73 -4.61
N MET A 147 -3.62 17.77 -3.84
CA MET A 147 -4.03 16.65 -3.00
C MET A 147 -4.31 15.39 -3.84
N GLN A 148 -5.13 15.49 -4.88
CA GLN A 148 -5.51 14.36 -5.74
C GLN A 148 -4.30 13.75 -6.45
N ASN A 149 -3.41 14.58 -7.00
CA ASN A 149 -2.18 14.10 -7.64
C ASN A 149 -1.30 13.32 -6.65
N TRP A 150 -1.17 13.83 -5.43
CA TRP A 150 -0.38 13.17 -4.41
C TRP A 150 -1.02 11.87 -3.91
N LEU A 151 -2.32 11.87 -3.63
CA LEU A 151 -3.05 10.67 -3.21
C LEU A 151 -3.05 9.60 -4.31
N THR A 152 -3.11 9.98 -5.58
CA THR A 152 -2.97 9.04 -6.70
C THR A 152 -1.64 8.30 -6.65
N ARG A 153 -0.53 9.03 -6.49
CA ARG A 153 0.80 8.43 -6.37
C ARG A 153 0.89 7.50 -5.16
N VAL A 154 0.45 7.98 -3.99
CA VAL A 154 0.49 7.21 -2.74
C VAL A 154 -0.36 5.94 -2.83
N LEU A 155 -1.52 6.00 -3.50
CA LEU A 155 -2.35 4.83 -3.74
C LEU A 155 -1.66 3.82 -4.65
N VAL A 156 -1.01 4.26 -5.73
CA VAL A 156 -0.24 3.36 -6.60
C VAL A 156 0.88 2.68 -5.82
N GLU A 157 1.63 3.43 -5.01
CA GLU A 157 2.67 2.87 -4.13
C GLU A 157 2.09 1.81 -3.17
N ARG A 158 0.92 2.06 -2.58
CA ARG A 158 0.21 1.08 -1.74
C ARG A 158 -0.14 -0.19 -2.52
N MET A 159 -0.66 -0.04 -3.73
CA MET A 159 -1.08 -1.17 -4.57
C MET A 159 0.12 -2.00 -5.01
N GLU A 160 1.26 -1.37 -5.32
CA GLU A 160 2.53 -2.07 -5.62
C GLU A 160 3.04 -2.87 -4.42
N LYS A 161 3.03 -2.29 -3.21
CA LYS A 161 3.39 -3.02 -1.99
C LYS A 161 2.50 -4.24 -1.75
N ARG A 162 1.19 -4.12 -2.01
CA ARG A 162 0.25 -5.24 -1.87
C ARG A 162 0.42 -6.29 -2.97
N GLN A 163 0.76 -5.86 -4.19
CA GLN A 163 1.00 -6.73 -5.34
C GLN A 163 2.21 -7.64 -5.13
N ALA A 164 3.23 -7.22 -4.36
CA ALA A 164 4.34 -8.11 -4.00
C ALA A 164 3.88 -9.43 -3.36
N ASN A 165 2.87 -9.40 -2.50
CA ASN A 165 2.31 -10.63 -1.90
C ASN A 165 1.58 -11.51 -2.92
N VAL A 166 0.88 -10.88 -3.89
CA VAL A 166 0.21 -11.61 -4.98
C VAL A 166 1.25 -12.31 -5.84
N THR A 167 2.33 -11.63 -6.22
CA THR A 167 3.41 -12.20 -7.03
C THR A 167 4.14 -13.33 -6.30
N ALA A 168 4.42 -13.18 -5.01
CA ALA A 168 5.02 -14.25 -4.21
C ALA A 168 4.12 -15.50 -4.16
N THR A 169 2.81 -15.31 -3.96
CA THR A 169 1.85 -16.42 -3.92
C THR A 169 1.67 -17.06 -5.28
N LEU A 170 1.62 -16.25 -6.34
CA LEU A 170 1.55 -16.73 -7.73
C LEU A 170 2.75 -17.62 -8.08
N ALA A 171 3.96 -17.26 -7.62
CA ALA A 171 5.15 -18.09 -7.80
C ALA A 171 5.03 -19.44 -7.08
N LEU A 172 4.51 -19.46 -5.84
CA LEU A 172 4.21 -20.71 -5.11
C LEU A 172 3.17 -21.57 -5.84
N ASN A 173 2.17 -20.94 -6.43
CA ASN A 173 1.14 -21.59 -7.25
C ASN A 173 1.58 -21.81 -8.72
N LYS A 174 2.88 -21.69 -9.02
CA LYS A 174 3.47 -21.99 -10.34
C LYS A 174 2.83 -21.21 -11.50
N GLY A 175 2.43 -19.97 -11.27
CA GLY A 175 1.81 -19.11 -12.28
C GLY A 175 0.29 -19.29 -12.41
N ASP A 176 -0.35 -20.11 -11.56
CA ASP A 176 -1.80 -20.28 -11.57
C ASP A 176 -2.51 -19.09 -10.93
N TRP A 177 -3.06 -18.23 -11.77
CA TRP A 177 -3.81 -17.04 -11.37
C TRP A 177 -5.16 -17.36 -10.73
N GLU A 178 -5.84 -18.44 -11.16
CA GLU A 178 -7.16 -18.80 -10.63
C GLU A 178 -7.02 -19.38 -9.21
N GLU A 179 -6.03 -20.23 -8.97
CA GLU A 179 -5.70 -20.74 -7.63
C GLU A 179 -5.25 -19.60 -6.70
N THR A 180 -4.40 -18.70 -7.20
CA THR A 180 -3.94 -17.54 -6.42
C THR A 180 -5.10 -16.61 -6.07
N PHE A 181 -5.99 -16.32 -7.02
CA PHE A 181 -7.19 -15.52 -6.77
C PHE A 181 -8.11 -16.20 -5.75
N TYR A 182 -8.32 -17.51 -5.88
CA TYR A 182 -9.12 -18.29 -4.94
C TYR A 182 -8.61 -18.19 -3.49
N GLN A 183 -7.30 -18.34 -3.27
CA GLN A 183 -6.70 -18.24 -1.93
C GLN A 183 -6.88 -16.84 -1.33
N PHE A 184 -6.65 -15.78 -2.11
CA PHE A 184 -6.86 -14.40 -1.64
C PHE A 184 -8.33 -14.07 -1.42
N LEU A 185 -9.22 -14.57 -2.28
CA LEU A 185 -10.66 -14.39 -2.13
C LEU A 185 -11.14 -15.05 -0.83
N ALA A 186 -10.74 -16.30 -0.58
CA ALA A 186 -11.05 -17.01 0.66
C ALA A 186 -10.59 -16.21 1.88
N ALA A 187 -9.32 -15.77 1.90
CA ALA A 187 -8.79 -14.96 3.00
C ALA A 187 -9.64 -13.70 3.26
N ASN A 188 -10.10 -13.02 2.21
CA ASN A 188 -10.92 -11.82 2.36
C ASN A 188 -12.37 -12.10 2.83
N PHE A 189 -12.91 -13.30 2.59
CA PHE A 189 -14.16 -13.75 3.21
C PHE A 189 -14.06 -13.87 4.75
N GLY A 190 -12.84 -14.12 5.25
CA GLY A 190 -12.54 -14.13 6.68
C GLY A 190 -12.42 -12.76 7.33
N PHE A 191 -12.40 -11.68 6.54
CA PHE A 191 -12.06 -10.33 6.97
C PHE A 191 -10.79 -10.31 7.86
N LYS A 192 -10.63 -9.29 8.71
CA LYS A 192 -9.43 -9.19 9.56
C LYS A 192 -9.26 -10.37 10.54
N VAL A 193 -10.35 -10.87 11.12
CA VAL A 193 -10.28 -11.81 12.26
C VAL A 193 -10.03 -13.25 11.80
N ASN A 194 -10.67 -13.68 10.72
CA ASN A 194 -10.59 -15.05 10.23
C ASN A 194 -9.90 -15.16 8.87
N ALA A 195 -9.19 -14.13 8.39
CA ALA A 195 -8.46 -14.21 7.11
C ALA A 195 -7.48 -15.38 7.06
N LEU A 196 -6.66 -15.54 8.10
CA LEU A 196 -5.66 -16.61 8.16
C LEU A 196 -6.28 -18.02 8.10
N PRO A 197 -7.29 -18.40 8.94
CA PRO A 197 -7.89 -19.72 8.82
C PRO A 197 -8.58 -19.95 7.47
N PHE A 198 -9.19 -18.93 6.85
CA PHE A 198 -9.69 -19.06 5.49
C PHE A 198 -8.59 -19.31 4.46
N GLU A 199 -7.46 -18.60 4.55
CA GLU A 199 -6.31 -18.80 3.66
C GLU A 199 -5.72 -20.21 3.81
N LEU A 200 -5.56 -20.69 5.05
CA LEU A 200 -5.06 -22.03 5.33
C LEU A 200 -6.01 -23.12 4.81
N MET A 201 -7.32 -22.93 4.98
CA MET A 201 -8.33 -23.83 4.41
C MET A 201 -8.27 -23.85 2.88
N ALA A 202 -8.15 -22.68 2.24
CA ALA A 202 -8.04 -22.60 0.79
C ALA A 202 -6.77 -23.31 0.28
N LYS A 203 -5.62 -23.12 0.95
CA LYS A 203 -4.38 -23.81 0.61
C LYS A 203 -4.44 -25.33 0.83
N SER A 204 -5.20 -25.79 1.83
CA SER A 204 -5.42 -27.23 2.07
C SER A 204 -6.48 -27.83 1.14
N LEU A 205 -7.24 -27.01 0.41
CA LEU A 205 -8.28 -27.43 -0.52
C LEU A 205 -8.08 -26.76 -1.89
N PRO A 206 -7.22 -27.32 -2.75
CA PRO A 206 -6.95 -26.75 -4.07
C PRO A 206 -8.23 -26.53 -4.89
N GLN A 207 -8.29 -25.42 -5.62
CA GLN A 207 -9.46 -25.02 -6.43
C GLN A 207 -9.86 -26.11 -7.44
N LEU A 208 -8.89 -26.85 -7.99
CA LEU A 208 -9.15 -27.95 -8.92
C LEU A 208 -9.98 -29.08 -8.28
N THR A 209 -9.82 -29.32 -6.98
CA THR A 209 -10.65 -30.30 -6.25
C THR A 209 -12.10 -29.82 -6.16
N LEU A 210 -12.32 -28.53 -5.92
CA LEU A 210 -13.65 -27.94 -5.93
C LEU A 210 -14.26 -27.98 -7.34
N ALA A 211 -13.49 -27.65 -8.38
CA ALA A 211 -13.95 -27.69 -9.77
C ALA A 211 -14.46 -29.08 -10.20
N LYS A 212 -13.81 -30.16 -9.73
CA LYS A 212 -14.22 -31.55 -9.99
C LYS A 212 -15.56 -31.95 -9.35
N ASN A 213 -16.03 -31.23 -8.34
CA ASN A 213 -17.27 -31.53 -7.60
C ASN A 213 -18.32 -30.42 -7.74
N LYS A 214 -18.10 -29.47 -8.65
CA LYS A 214 -18.88 -28.23 -8.74
C LYS A 214 -20.38 -28.42 -8.96
N ASN A 215 -20.76 -29.45 -9.70
CA ASN A 215 -22.16 -29.73 -10.04
C ASN A 215 -22.96 -30.30 -8.84
N ASN A 216 -22.32 -30.46 -7.68
CA ASN A 216 -22.96 -30.95 -6.47
C ASN A 216 -22.70 -29.96 -5.30
N PRO A 217 -23.64 -29.05 -5.00
CA PRO A 217 -23.51 -28.09 -3.92
C PRO A 217 -23.21 -28.74 -2.56
N MET A 218 -23.82 -29.90 -2.26
CA MET A 218 -23.58 -30.63 -1.02
C MET A 218 -22.13 -31.09 -0.89
N GLN A 219 -21.49 -31.51 -1.99
CA GLN A 219 -20.08 -31.90 -1.98
C GLN A 219 -19.15 -30.70 -1.77
N ILE A 220 -19.47 -29.54 -2.35
CA ILE A 220 -18.70 -28.31 -2.15
C ILE A 220 -18.79 -27.85 -0.70
N GLU A 221 -19.99 -27.86 -0.11
CA GLU A 221 -20.20 -27.55 1.30
C GLU A 221 -19.46 -28.55 2.21
N ALA A 222 -19.56 -29.85 1.93
CA ALA A 222 -18.87 -30.90 2.68
C ALA A 222 -17.35 -30.72 2.64
N LEU A 223 -16.78 -30.42 1.47
CA LEU A 223 -15.35 -30.15 1.31
C LEU A 223 -14.91 -28.92 2.10
N ILE A 224 -15.64 -27.81 2.01
CA ILE A 224 -15.27 -26.55 2.66
C ILE A 224 -15.40 -26.64 4.18
N PHE A 225 -16.55 -27.10 4.69
CA PHE A 225 -16.74 -27.27 6.14
C PHE A 225 -15.83 -28.36 6.71
N GLY A 226 -15.63 -29.45 5.97
CA GLY A 226 -14.73 -30.53 6.36
C GLY A 226 -13.28 -30.08 6.43
N GLN A 227 -12.78 -29.40 5.40
CA GLN A 227 -11.40 -28.87 5.40
C GLN A 227 -11.19 -27.75 6.40
N ALA A 228 -12.23 -27.00 6.75
CA ALA A 228 -12.21 -26.07 7.86
C ALA A 228 -12.26 -26.74 9.26
N GLY A 229 -12.37 -28.06 9.33
CA GLY A 229 -12.41 -28.82 10.58
C GLY A 229 -13.75 -28.75 11.31
N PHE A 230 -14.82 -28.26 10.67
CA PHE A 230 -16.13 -28.11 11.31
C PHE A 230 -16.96 -29.40 11.33
N LEU A 231 -16.54 -30.48 10.66
CA LEU A 231 -17.30 -31.74 10.57
C LEU A 231 -16.75 -32.86 11.47
N ASP A 232 -15.85 -32.52 12.41
CA ASP A 232 -15.28 -33.45 13.39
C ASP A 232 -15.95 -33.26 14.77
N ALA A 233 -17.26 -33.51 14.81
CA ALA A 233 -18.09 -33.43 16.01
C ALA A 233 -19.28 -34.39 15.90
N GLU A 234 -19.97 -34.63 17.02
CA GLU A 234 -21.25 -35.34 17.02
C GLU A 234 -22.38 -34.35 16.69
N PHE A 235 -23.17 -34.68 15.67
CA PHE A 235 -24.28 -33.84 15.20
C PHE A 235 -25.63 -34.51 15.41
N LYS A 236 -26.65 -33.67 15.60
CA LYS A 236 -28.07 -34.09 15.73
C LYS A 236 -28.88 -33.74 14.49
N ASP A 237 -28.61 -32.60 13.86
CA ASP A 237 -29.35 -32.17 12.70
C ASP A 237 -28.99 -33.00 11.46
N GLU A 238 -29.97 -33.22 10.58
CA GLU A 238 -29.80 -34.04 9.38
C GLU A 238 -28.76 -33.46 8.40
N TYR A 239 -28.72 -32.13 8.28
CA TYR A 239 -27.82 -31.43 7.36
C TYR A 239 -26.32 -31.66 7.67
N PRO A 240 -25.81 -31.34 8.89
CA PRO A 240 -24.40 -31.60 9.21
C PRO A 240 -24.05 -33.10 9.18
N LEU A 241 -24.98 -34.01 9.53
CA LEU A 241 -24.76 -35.45 9.39
C LEU A 241 -24.54 -35.87 7.93
N LYS A 242 -25.32 -35.31 6.99
CA LYS A 242 -25.12 -35.52 5.54
C LYS A 242 -23.77 -34.99 5.08
N LEU A 243 -23.38 -33.78 5.50
CA LEU A 243 -22.08 -33.20 5.17
C LEU A 243 -20.92 -34.04 5.69
N GLN A 244 -21.00 -34.49 6.95
CA GLN A 244 -19.97 -35.31 7.58
C GLN A 244 -19.75 -36.63 6.84
N LYS A 245 -20.84 -37.33 6.48
CA LYS A 245 -20.79 -38.57 5.70
C LYS A 245 -20.15 -38.36 4.33
N GLU A 246 -20.56 -37.31 3.62
CA GLU A 246 -20.02 -37.00 2.29
C GLU A 246 -18.54 -36.61 2.37
N TYR A 247 -18.16 -35.76 3.33
CA TYR A 247 -16.78 -35.35 3.53
C TYR A 247 -15.88 -36.54 3.89
N ALA A 248 -16.34 -37.50 4.69
CA ALA A 248 -15.55 -38.70 5.01
C ALA A 248 -15.16 -39.50 3.74
N TYR A 249 -16.03 -39.55 2.74
CA TYR A 249 -15.73 -40.15 1.44
C TYR A 249 -14.75 -39.28 0.64
N LEU A 250 -15.05 -37.98 0.48
CA LEU A 250 -14.24 -37.07 -0.33
C LEU A 250 -12.83 -36.85 0.23
N ARG A 251 -12.69 -36.80 1.56
CA ARG A 251 -11.41 -36.70 2.26
C ARG A 251 -10.48 -37.86 1.88
N LYS A 252 -11.01 -39.09 1.87
CA LYS A 252 -10.25 -40.28 1.43
C LYS A 252 -9.94 -40.22 -0.06
N LYS A 253 -10.93 -39.89 -0.89
CA LYS A 253 -10.79 -39.82 -2.36
C LYS A 253 -9.69 -38.85 -2.81
N TYR A 254 -9.55 -37.71 -2.13
CA TYR A 254 -8.60 -36.65 -2.48
C TYR A 254 -7.39 -36.56 -1.54
N ASN A 255 -7.24 -37.51 -0.60
CA ASN A 255 -6.18 -37.53 0.42
C ASN A 255 -6.04 -36.20 1.17
N LEU A 256 -7.17 -35.67 1.65
CA LEU A 256 -7.24 -34.35 2.26
C LEU A 256 -6.92 -34.39 3.77
N THR A 257 -6.20 -33.36 4.22
CA THR A 257 -5.96 -33.09 5.63
C THR A 257 -6.64 -31.77 6.01
N PRO A 258 -7.60 -31.77 6.95
CA PRO A 258 -8.27 -30.56 7.38
C PRO A 258 -7.36 -29.68 8.24
N ILE A 259 -7.69 -28.39 8.32
CA ILE A 259 -7.09 -27.50 9.32
C ILE A 259 -7.81 -27.66 10.66
N GLU A 260 -7.14 -27.24 11.73
CA GLU A 260 -7.66 -27.32 13.08
C GLU A 260 -8.82 -26.34 13.33
N ASN A 261 -9.92 -26.83 13.93
CA ASN A 261 -11.13 -26.03 14.13
C ASN A 261 -10.92 -24.83 15.07
N HIS A 262 -10.03 -24.95 16.07
CA HIS A 262 -9.79 -23.90 17.07
C HIS A 262 -9.15 -22.62 16.51
N LEU A 263 -8.67 -22.66 15.26
CA LEU A 263 -8.17 -21.49 14.54
C LEU A 263 -9.29 -20.48 14.27
N TRP A 264 -10.52 -20.96 14.07
CA TRP A 264 -11.69 -20.14 13.79
C TRP A 264 -12.15 -19.38 15.03
N LYS A 265 -12.24 -18.05 14.91
CA LYS A 265 -12.65 -17.16 16.01
C LYS A 265 -14.10 -16.74 15.83
N PHE A 266 -14.88 -16.85 16.91
CA PHE A 266 -16.27 -16.40 16.98
C PHE A 266 -16.47 -15.22 17.94
N MET A 267 -15.59 -15.05 18.93
CA MET A 267 -15.72 -14.03 19.96
C MET A 267 -15.67 -12.63 19.33
N ARG A 268 -16.53 -11.71 19.80
CA ARG A 268 -16.65 -10.31 19.33
C ARG A 268 -17.12 -10.16 17.88
N LEU A 269 -17.55 -11.24 17.23
CA LEU A 269 -18.22 -11.18 15.93
C LEU A 269 -19.74 -11.07 16.12
N ARG A 270 -20.39 -10.34 15.23
CA ARG A 270 -21.85 -10.44 15.07
C ARG A 270 -22.18 -11.80 14.44
N PRO A 271 -23.32 -12.45 14.77
CA PRO A 271 -23.66 -13.77 14.25
C PRO A 271 -23.59 -13.91 12.72
N GLN A 272 -24.01 -12.89 11.97
CA GLN A 272 -23.90 -12.87 10.49
C GLN A 272 -22.45 -12.90 9.96
N ASN A 273 -21.47 -12.56 10.80
CA ASN A 273 -20.04 -12.59 10.48
C ASN A 273 -19.34 -13.82 11.03
N PHE A 274 -20.07 -14.78 11.60
CA PHE A 274 -19.46 -16.02 12.07
C PHE A 274 -18.82 -16.78 10.91
N PRO A 275 -17.70 -17.48 11.16
CA PRO A 275 -16.98 -18.22 10.13
C PRO A 275 -17.85 -19.28 9.46
N THR A 276 -18.78 -19.90 10.18
CA THR A 276 -19.78 -20.85 9.63
C THR A 276 -20.63 -20.23 8.53
N ILE A 277 -21.18 -19.02 8.75
CA ILE A 277 -21.96 -18.30 7.74
C ILE A 277 -21.07 -17.87 6.58
N ARG A 278 -19.86 -17.38 6.85
CA ARG A 278 -18.92 -16.96 5.80
C ARG A 278 -18.45 -18.13 4.95
N LEU A 279 -18.25 -19.31 5.53
CA LEU A 279 -17.93 -20.55 4.82
C LEU A 279 -19.12 -21.02 3.96
N ALA A 280 -20.35 -20.94 4.46
CA ALA A 280 -21.55 -21.24 3.66
C ALA A 280 -21.69 -20.31 2.45
N GLN A 281 -21.51 -19.00 2.66
CA GLN A 281 -21.50 -18.00 1.58
C GLN A 281 -20.38 -18.27 0.58
N PHE A 282 -19.17 -18.58 1.07
CA PHE A 282 -18.05 -18.90 0.22
C PHE A 282 -18.32 -20.16 -0.62
N ALA A 283 -18.85 -21.22 -0.01
CA ALA A 283 -19.24 -22.45 -0.72
C ALA A 283 -20.25 -22.18 -1.83
N ALA A 284 -21.31 -21.44 -1.53
CA ALA A 284 -22.32 -21.05 -2.51
C ALA A 284 -21.73 -20.19 -3.64
N LEU A 285 -20.80 -19.28 -3.35
CA LEU A 285 -20.09 -18.52 -4.39
C LEU A 285 -19.29 -19.46 -5.32
N ILE A 286 -18.55 -20.43 -4.76
CA ILE A 286 -17.77 -21.39 -5.55
C ILE A 286 -18.67 -22.24 -6.46
N VAL A 287 -19.83 -22.66 -5.97
CA VAL A 287 -20.84 -23.37 -6.78
C VAL A 287 -21.30 -22.52 -7.96
N GLN A 288 -21.66 -21.26 -7.72
CA GLN A 288 -22.18 -20.35 -8.75
C GLN A 288 -21.11 -19.87 -9.76
N ALA A 289 -19.87 -19.69 -9.30
CA ALA A 289 -18.87 -18.94 -10.05
C ALA A 289 -17.97 -19.84 -10.92
N ASN A 290 -18.22 -19.92 -12.24
CA ASN A 290 -17.25 -20.47 -13.21
C ASN A 290 -16.16 -19.45 -13.55
N HIS A 291 -14.88 -19.81 -13.37
CA HIS A 291 -13.71 -18.99 -13.71
C HIS A 291 -13.85 -17.53 -13.25
N LEU A 292 -13.97 -17.33 -11.95
CA LEU A 292 -14.36 -16.04 -11.37
C LEU A 292 -13.37 -14.93 -11.69
N LEU A 293 -12.06 -15.23 -11.70
CA LEU A 293 -11.06 -14.24 -12.09
C LEU A 293 -11.22 -13.84 -13.55
N SER A 294 -11.36 -14.82 -14.45
CA SER A 294 -11.59 -14.55 -15.89
C SER A 294 -12.80 -13.63 -16.11
N LYS A 295 -13.92 -13.90 -15.42
CA LYS A 295 -15.11 -13.03 -15.46
C LYS A 295 -14.83 -11.62 -14.95
N ILE A 296 -14.08 -11.47 -13.86
CA ILE A 296 -13.69 -10.16 -13.31
C ILE A 296 -12.84 -9.37 -14.31
N LEU A 297 -11.92 -10.04 -15.01
CA LEU A 297 -11.11 -9.42 -16.06
C LEU A 297 -11.98 -8.92 -17.22
N GLU A 298 -13.09 -9.59 -17.54
CA GLU A 298 -14.00 -9.19 -18.62
C GLU A 298 -15.02 -8.09 -18.22
N ILE A 299 -15.56 -8.13 -16.99
CA ILE A 299 -16.65 -7.25 -16.55
C ILE A 299 -16.17 -5.81 -16.34
N LYS A 300 -16.59 -4.89 -17.22
CA LYS A 300 -16.14 -3.49 -17.19
C LYS A 300 -16.86 -2.64 -16.13
N GLU A 301 -18.14 -2.90 -15.91
CA GLU A 301 -19.00 -2.09 -15.06
C GLU A 301 -18.89 -2.47 -13.58
N VAL A 302 -18.70 -1.47 -12.70
CA VAL A 302 -18.57 -1.70 -11.25
C VAL A 302 -19.83 -2.32 -10.66
N LYS A 303 -21.01 -1.91 -11.13
CA LYS A 303 -22.30 -2.49 -10.71
C LYS A 303 -22.37 -3.99 -11.03
N ALA A 304 -21.86 -4.39 -12.18
CA ALA A 304 -21.83 -5.80 -12.58
C ALA A 304 -20.81 -6.61 -11.77
N LEU A 305 -19.65 -6.04 -11.43
CA LEU A 305 -18.69 -6.66 -10.51
C LEU A 305 -19.32 -6.90 -9.13
N ARG A 306 -20.10 -5.93 -8.63
CA ARG A 306 -20.83 -6.06 -7.38
C ARG A 306 -21.85 -7.19 -7.43
N GLY A 307 -22.56 -7.31 -8.55
CA GLY A 307 -23.54 -8.38 -8.80
C GLY A 307 -22.99 -9.80 -8.67
N LEU A 308 -21.68 -10.01 -8.85
CA LEU A 308 -21.04 -11.31 -8.62
C LEU A 308 -21.14 -11.80 -7.16
N PHE A 309 -21.37 -10.90 -6.21
CA PHE A 309 -21.36 -11.18 -4.77
C PHE A 309 -22.70 -10.92 -4.07
N THR A 310 -23.71 -10.38 -4.78
CA THR A 310 -24.97 -9.94 -4.16
C THR A 310 -25.95 -11.09 -3.89
N GLU A 311 -26.11 -12.02 -4.84
CA GLU A 311 -27.17 -13.05 -4.79
C GLU A 311 -26.61 -14.46 -4.56
N ILE A 312 -25.81 -14.58 -3.51
CA ILE A 312 -25.24 -15.87 -3.10
C ILE A 312 -26.28 -16.62 -2.26
N LYS A 313 -27.05 -17.51 -2.90
CA LYS A 313 -28.01 -18.38 -2.20
C LYS A 313 -27.27 -19.51 -1.50
N ILE A 314 -27.31 -19.52 -0.18
CA ILE A 314 -26.79 -20.62 0.65
C ILE A 314 -27.89 -21.65 0.96
N ASN A 315 -27.51 -22.78 1.55
CA ASN A 315 -28.47 -23.79 2.00
C ASN A 315 -29.46 -23.25 3.06
N ASP A 316 -30.73 -23.62 2.92
CA ASP A 316 -31.83 -23.18 3.79
C ASP A 316 -31.60 -23.53 5.28
N TYR A 317 -30.76 -24.54 5.60
CA TYR A 317 -30.32 -24.84 6.97
C TYR A 317 -29.78 -23.59 7.69
N TRP A 318 -29.09 -22.74 6.96
CA TRP A 318 -28.50 -21.55 7.53
C TRP A 318 -29.52 -20.45 7.78
N ASP A 319 -30.75 -20.49 7.28
CA ASP A 319 -31.72 -19.40 7.50
C ASP A 319 -32.02 -19.22 8.99
N ASP A 320 -32.15 -20.31 9.73
CA ASP A 320 -32.42 -20.36 11.16
C ASP A 320 -31.22 -20.85 11.99
N HIS A 321 -30.03 -21.03 11.40
CA HIS A 321 -28.82 -21.38 12.14
C HIS A 321 -27.70 -20.35 11.95
N TYR A 322 -26.88 -20.14 12.98
CA TYR A 322 -25.58 -19.48 12.86
C TYR A 322 -24.42 -20.41 13.13
N ARG A 323 -24.69 -21.56 13.75
CA ARG A 323 -23.76 -22.65 14.04
C ARG A 323 -24.54 -23.95 13.89
N PHE A 324 -23.83 -25.03 13.60
CA PHE A 324 -24.44 -26.36 13.57
C PHE A 324 -25.12 -26.69 14.90
N ASP A 325 -26.29 -27.31 14.84
CA ASP A 325 -27.14 -27.75 15.95
C ASP A 325 -27.58 -26.64 16.94
N VAL A 326 -27.43 -25.36 16.55
CA VAL A 326 -27.85 -24.21 17.38
C VAL A 326 -28.92 -23.40 16.65
N PRO A 327 -30.21 -23.65 16.96
CA PRO A 327 -31.31 -22.93 16.37
C PRO A 327 -31.29 -21.45 16.74
N SER A 328 -31.79 -20.63 15.83
CA SER A 328 -31.91 -19.18 15.98
C SER A 328 -33.15 -18.68 15.26
N LYS A 329 -33.48 -17.40 15.44
CA LYS A 329 -34.57 -16.79 14.68
C LYS A 329 -34.17 -16.72 13.20
N PRO A 330 -35.08 -17.06 12.26
CA PRO A 330 -34.82 -16.94 10.84
C PRO A 330 -34.32 -15.54 10.46
N SER A 331 -33.27 -15.48 9.65
CA SER A 331 -32.75 -14.21 9.12
C SER A 331 -32.06 -14.45 7.79
N SER A 332 -32.21 -13.54 6.83
CA SER A 332 -31.40 -13.56 5.61
C SER A 332 -29.90 -13.60 5.95
N LYS A 333 -29.18 -14.50 5.28
CA LYS A 333 -27.73 -14.63 5.38
C LYS A 333 -27.03 -14.13 4.12
N ASN A 334 -27.63 -13.19 3.40
CA ASN A 334 -26.97 -12.55 2.27
C ASN A 334 -25.78 -11.69 2.74
N MET A 335 -24.82 -11.48 1.85
CA MET A 335 -23.73 -10.54 2.12
C MET A 335 -24.27 -9.11 2.09
N GLY A 336 -24.03 -8.37 3.17
CA GLY A 336 -24.33 -6.94 3.19
C GLY A 336 -23.37 -6.14 2.31
N ASP A 337 -23.82 -4.97 1.86
CA ASP A 337 -23.07 -4.03 1.01
C ASP A 337 -21.61 -3.82 1.44
N GLY A 338 -21.38 -3.51 2.72
CA GLY A 338 -20.03 -3.30 3.22
C GLY A 338 -19.14 -4.55 3.17
N SER A 339 -19.71 -5.76 3.23
CA SER A 339 -18.95 -7.01 3.05
C SER A 339 -18.50 -7.17 1.60
N ILE A 340 -19.38 -6.83 0.65
CA ILE A 340 -19.08 -6.87 -0.78
C ILE A 340 -18.02 -5.83 -1.11
N ASP A 341 -18.15 -4.60 -0.58
CA ASP A 341 -17.18 -3.53 -0.80
C ASP A 341 -15.78 -3.94 -0.29
N ILE A 342 -15.68 -4.68 0.82
CA ILE A 342 -14.42 -5.25 1.32
C ILE A 342 -13.80 -6.23 0.31
N LEU A 343 -14.59 -7.11 -0.31
CA LEU A 343 -14.10 -8.04 -1.34
C LEU A 343 -13.66 -7.30 -2.61
N LEU A 344 -14.46 -6.32 -3.06
CA LEU A 344 -14.14 -5.51 -4.23
C LEU A 344 -12.84 -4.73 -4.01
N LEU A 345 -12.67 -4.11 -2.83
CA LEU A 345 -11.49 -3.34 -2.46
C LEU A 345 -10.26 -4.23 -2.31
N ASN A 346 -10.33 -5.31 -1.53
CA ASN A 346 -9.15 -6.07 -1.14
C ASN A 346 -8.77 -7.21 -2.07
N THR A 347 -9.72 -7.70 -2.86
CA THR A 347 -9.48 -8.81 -3.80
C THR A 347 -9.57 -8.32 -5.24
N VAL A 348 -10.71 -7.76 -5.65
CA VAL A 348 -10.94 -7.44 -7.07
C VAL A 348 -10.01 -6.33 -7.56
N ALA A 349 -9.94 -5.19 -6.85
CA ALA A 349 -9.03 -4.11 -7.21
C ALA A 349 -7.57 -4.58 -7.21
N LEU A 350 -7.15 -5.30 -6.17
CA LEU A 350 -5.78 -5.81 -6.06
C LEU A 350 -5.40 -6.74 -7.22
N PHE A 351 -6.29 -7.64 -7.65
CA PHE A 351 -6.00 -8.55 -8.76
C PHE A 351 -6.05 -7.86 -10.12
N LEU A 352 -6.96 -6.91 -10.35
CA LEU A 352 -6.93 -6.07 -11.56
C LEU A 352 -5.58 -5.32 -11.66
N PHE A 353 -5.15 -4.69 -10.56
CA PHE A 353 -3.86 -3.99 -10.53
C PHE A 353 -2.68 -4.94 -10.76
N SER A 354 -2.65 -6.06 -10.04
CA SER A 354 -1.55 -7.04 -10.11
C SER A 354 -1.45 -7.68 -11.49
N TYR A 355 -2.58 -8.06 -12.08
CA TYR A 355 -2.64 -8.61 -13.44
C TYR A 355 -2.14 -7.58 -14.47
N GLY A 356 -2.60 -6.33 -14.35
CA GLY A 356 -2.16 -5.22 -15.19
C GLY A 356 -0.67 -4.93 -15.09
N LYS A 357 -0.10 -4.90 -13.88
CA LYS A 357 1.35 -4.72 -13.67
C LYS A 357 2.16 -5.88 -14.25
N GLN A 358 1.75 -7.13 -13.97
CA GLN A 358 2.48 -8.32 -14.45
C GLN A 358 2.51 -8.42 -15.98
N HIS A 359 1.41 -8.07 -16.65
CA HIS A 359 1.28 -8.18 -18.10
C HIS A 359 1.52 -6.86 -18.85
N GLN A 360 1.96 -5.81 -18.14
CA GLN A 360 2.18 -4.46 -18.69
C GLN A 360 0.94 -3.86 -19.37
N GLN A 361 -0.24 -4.13 -18.81
CA GLN A 361 -1.53 -3.69 -19.34
C GLN A 361 -2.12 -2.56 -18.50
N GLN A 362 -1.90 -1.32 -18.94
CA GLN A 362 -2.38 -0.11 -18.27
C GLN A 362 -3.90 -0.11 -18.07
N TYR A 363 -4.65 -0.74 -18.98
CA TYR A 363 -6.09 -0.88 -18.90
C TYR A 363 -6.57 -1.46 -17.56
N TYR A 364 -5.96 -2.53 -17.06
CA TYR A 364 -6.36 -3.15 -15.80
C TYR A 364 -5.92 -2.36 -14.56
N ILE A 365 -4.78 -1.67 -14.64
CA ILE A 365 -4.33 -0.74 -13.60
C ILE A 365 -5.36 0.39 -13.45
N SER A 366 -5.75 1.03 -14.55
CA SER A 366 -6.76 2.08 -14.54
C SER A 366 -8.12 1.57 -14.05
N ARG A 367 -8.53 0.35 -14.41
CA ARG A 367 -9.77 -0.25 -13.90
C ARG A 367 -9.73 -0.53 -12.41
N SER A 368 -8.60 -0.96 -11.86
CA SER A 368 -8.43 -1.09 -10.41
C SER A 368 -8.66 0.24 -9.71
N LEU A 369 -8.02 1.31 -10.18
CA LEU A 369 -8.18 2.64 -9.57
C LEU A 369 -9.61 3.15 -9.73
N LYS A 370 -10.22 2.95 -10.90
CA LYS A 370 -11.61 3.33 -11.16
C LYS A 370 -12.59 2.59 -10.25
N LEU A 371 -12.33 1.32 -9.96
CA LEU A 371 -13.13 0.57 -9.00
C LEU A 371 -13.08 1.23 -7.61
N LEU A 372 -11.89 1.62 -7.15
CA LEU A 372 -11.73 2.29 -5.85
C LEU A 372 -12.42 3.67 -5.79
N GLU A 373 -12.44 4.42 -6.89
CA GLU A 373 -13.21 5.68 -7.01
C GLU A 373 -14.72 5.47 -6.93
N ASN A 374 -15.23 4.25 -7.16
CA ASN A 374 -16.67 3.94 -7.15
C ASN A 374 -17.11 3.19 -5.89
N LEU A 375 -16.19 2.94 -4.95
CA LEU A 375 -16.49 2.34 -3.65
C LEU A 375 -16.56 3.45 -2.59
N PRO A 376 -17.43 3.34 -1.58
CA PRO A 376 -17.50 4.32 -0.50
C PRO A 376 -16.20 4.32 0.30
N ALA A 377 -15.84 5.48 0.87
CA ALA A 377 -14.73 5.58 1.79
C ALA A 377 -14.88 4.64 2.99
N GLU A 378 -13.75 4.05 3.41
CA GLU A 378 -13.73 3.23 4.60
C GLU A 378 -13.97 4.05 5.87
N LYS A 379 -14.67 3.45 6.83
CA LYS A 379 -14.98 4.08 8.11
C LYS A 379 -14.06 3.57 9.20
N ASN A 380 -13.10 4.39 9.61
CA ASN A 380 -12.21 4.14 10.74
C ASN A 380 -11.69 5.46 11.31
N ASN A 381 -11.10 5.40 12.52
CA ASN A 381 -10.66 6.59 13.26
C ASN A 381 -9.65 7.43 12.47
N ILE A 382 -8.70 6.81 11.76
CA ILE A 382 -7.70 7.55 10.97
C ILE A 382 -8.39 8.39 9.89
N ILE A 383 -9.37 7.83 9.19
CA ILE A 383 -10.14 8.56 8.18
C ILE A 383 -10.97 9.67 8.83
N SER A 384 -11.62 9.41 9.95
CA SER A 384 -12.35 10.44 10.71
C SER A 384 -11.45 11.60 11.12
N ASP A 385 -10.23 11.33 11.58
CA ASP A 385 -9.26 12.36 11.96
C ASP A 385 -8.84 13.21 10.75
N PHE A 386 -8.61 12.62 9.58
CA PHE A 386 -8.34 13.41 8.36
C PHE A 386 -9.54 14.28 7.92
N VAL A 387 -10.77 13.78 8.04
CA VAL A 387 -11.98 14.59 7.78
C VAL A 387 -12.04 15.78 8.73
N ASN A 388 -11.73 15.59 10.02
CA ASN A 388 -11.70 16.67 11.01
C ASN A 388 -10.63 17.72 10.69
N LEU A 389 -9.58 17.36 9.96
CA LEU A 389 -8.56 18.28 9.45
C LEU A 389 -8.95 18.99 8.13
N GLY A 390 -10.18 18.81 7.66
CA GLY A 390 -10.70 19.44 6.45
C GLY A 390 -10.36 18.71 5.15
N VAL A 391 -9.88 17.47 5.20
CA VAL A 391 -9.63 16.67 4.00
C VAL A 391 -10.94 16.04 3.52
N LYS A 392 -11.26 16.25 2.25
CA LYS A 392 -12.41 15.63 1.60
C LYS A 392 -12.11 14.17 1.24
N ILE A 393 -12.94 13.24 1.71
CA ILE A 393 -12.75 11.79 1.55
C ILE A 393 -14.11 11.17 1.22
N ASP A 394 -14.36 10.94 -0.07
CA ASP A 394 -15.65 10.41 -0.54
C ASP A 394 -15.56 8.90 -0.86
N THR A 395 -14.39 8.42 -1.31
CA THR A 395 -14.26 7.09 -1.91
C THR A 395 -13.18 6.23 -1.25
N ALA A 396 -13.15 4.94 -1.62
CA ALA A 396 -12.09 4.02 -1.23
C ALA A 396 -10.72 4.47 -1.76
N PHE A 397 -10.68 5.23 -2.87
CA PHE A 397 -9.46 5.78 -3.43
C PHE A 397 -8.74 6.69 -2.43
N GLU A 398 -9.43 7.73 -1.93
CA GLU A 398 -8.83 8.67 -0.98
C GLU A 398 -8.52 8.00 0.35
N SER A 399 -9.45 7.18 0.87
CA SER A 399 -9.26 6.53 2.16
C SER A 399 -8.07 5.56 2.16
N GLN A 400 -7.91 4.73 1.12
CA GLN A 400 -6.75 3.85 1.00
C GLN A 400 -5.45 4.63 0.83
N ALA A 401 -5.44 5.71 0.05
CA ALA A 401 -4.28 6.57 -0.12
C ALA A 401 -3.86 7.24 1.21
N LEU A 402 -4.83 7.75 1.98
CA LEU A 402 -4.56 8.42 3.25
C LEU A 402 -4.09 7.45 4.34
N LEU A 403 -4.58 6.21 4.36
CA LEU A 403 -4.05 5.16 5.22
C LEU A 403 -2.57 4.88 4.92
N GLU A 404 -2.19 4.84 3.65
CA GLU A 404 -0.80 4.67 3.26
C GLU A 404 0.06 5.88 3.61
N LEU A 405 -0.45 7.09 3.33
CA LEU A 405 0.18 8.36 3.65
C LEU A 405 0.49 8.45 5.15
N LYS A 406 -0.51 8.17 5.99
CA LYS A 406 -0.37 8.19 7.45
C LYS A 406 0.72 7.23 7.91
N ASN A 407 0.64 5.97 7.46
CA ASN A 407 1.49 4.90 7.95
C ASN A 407 2.92 4.95 7.43
N ASN A 408 3.17 5.49 6.24
CA ASN A 408 4.49 5.43 5.59
C ASN A 408 5.18 6.79 5.43
N TYR A 409 4.43 7.90 5.57
CA TYR A 409 4.99 9.25 5.51
C TYR A 409 4.79 10.01 6.82
N CYS A 410 3.55 10.21 7.26
CA CYS A 410 3.25 11.10 8.38
C CYS A 410 3.85 10.60 9.70
N ASN A 411 3.70 9.31 10.02
CA ASN A 411 4.26 8.71 11.24
C ASN A 411 5.79 8.83 11.33
N TYR A 412 6.45 8.88 10.17
CA TYR A 412 7.91 9.00 10.06
C TYR A 412 8.36 10.42 9.69
N LYS A 413 7.44 11.40 9.70
CA LYS A 413 7.70 12.81 9.41
C LYS A 413 8.42 13.05 8.07
N LYS A 414 8.14 12.24 7.04
CA LYS A 414 8.74 12.35 5.69
C LYS A 414 8.16 13.50 4.86
N CYS A 415 7.98 14.67 5.47
CA CYS A 415 7.30 15.82 4.86
C CYS A 415 8.02 16.37 3.62
N LEU A 416 9.35 16.30 3.57
CA LEU A 416 10.18 16.72 2.44
C LEU A 416 10.01 15.81 1.20
N GLN A 417 9.56 14.57 1.41
CA GLN A 417 9.26 13.59 0.37
C GLN A 417 7.77 13.55 0.02
N CYS A 418 6.94 14.29 0.76
CA CYS A 418 5.49 14.29 0.64
C CYS A 418 5.02 15.44 -0.26
N GLY A 419 4.20 15.16 -1.27
CA GLY A 419 3.63 16.20 -2.15
C GLY A 419 2.85 17.28 -1.39
N VAL A 420 2.07 16.87 -0.38
CA VAL A 420 1.35 17.79 0.53
C VAL A 420 2.33 18.63 1.37
N GLY A 421 3.33 18.00 1.98
CA GLY A 421 4.36 18.69 2.75
C GLY A 421 5.13 19.71 1.90
N ASN A 422 5.48 19.32 0.68
CA ASN A 422 6.19 20.17 -0.27
C ASN A 422 5.36 21.37 -0.72
N LYS A 423 4.05 21.20 -0.90
CA LYS A 423 3.16 22.32 -1.20
C LYS A 423 3.08 23.33 -0.05
N ILE A 424 3.10 22.85 1.19
CA ILE A 424 3.06 23.69 2.39
C ILE A 424 4.39 24.44 2.61
N LEU A 425 5.52 23.79 2.29
CA LEU A 425 6.86 24.36 2.49
C LEU A 425 7.24 25.38 1.41
N LYS A 426 6.76 25.21 0.17
CA LYS A 426 7.10 26.14 -0.90
C LYS A 426 6.50 27.53 -0.63
N PRO A 427 7.28 28.61 -0.83
CA PRO A 427 6.73 29.96 -0.81
C PRO A 427 5.64 30.11 -1.88
N ALA A 428 4.67 30.98 -1.61
CA ALA A 428 3.52 31.25 -2.48
C ALA A 428 3.94 31.88 -3.81
#